data_AF-A0A5B9CX90-F1
#
_entry.id   AF-A0A5B9CX90-F1
#
_cell.length_a   1.000
_cell.length_b   1.000
_cell.length_c   1.000
_cell.angle_alpha   90.00
_cell.angle_beta   90.00
_cell.angle_gamma   90.00
#
_symmetry.space_group_name_H-M   'P 1'
#
loop_
_entity.id
_entity.type
_entity.pdbx_description
1 polymer ?
#
loop_
_entity_poly.entity_id
_entity_poly.type
_entity_poly.pdbx_seq_one_letter_code
_entity_poly.pdbx_strand_id
1 'polypeptide(L)'
;MSKRETTKYKIDRRMGENIWGRPKSPVNRRDYGPGQHGQRRKGKLSDYGVQLRAKQKLKGFYGDISEKQFHKTYVEAARRRGDTGENLIGLLESRLDAVVYRAKFVPTIFASRQFINHGHVNVNGRRTNIQSYRCKPGDVIEVREKSKQLVLVLESVQLAERDVPDYIEVDHKQMKAIFTRIPAFADVPYAVQMEPNLVVEFYSR
;
A
#
# COMPACT_ATOMS: atom_id res chain seq x y z
N MET A 1 -12.10 -15.41 8.66
CA MET A 1 -11.57 -14.03 8.52
C MET A 1 -10.96 -13.61 9.85
N SER A 2 -9.73 -13.10 9.85
CA SER A 2 -9.04 -12.69 11.08
C SER A 2 -9.69 -11.41 11.65
N LYS A 3 -9.85 -11.33 12.98
CA LYS A 3 -10.37 -10.16 13.74
C LYS A 3 -9.69 -8.81 13.43
N ARG A 4 -8.63 -8.77 12.61
CA ARG A 4 -7.86 -7.57 12.25
C ARG A 4 -8.51 -6.69 11.18
N GLU A 5 -9.49 -7.19 10.43
CA GLU A 5 -10.11 -6.46 9.30
C GLU A 5 -11.05 -5.31 9.71
N THR A 6 -11.52 -5.28 10.97
CA THR A 6 -12.71 -4.51 11.36
C THR A 6 -12.42 -3.04 11.75
N THR A 7 -11.18 -2.54 11.74
CA THR A 7 -10.95 -1.09 11.93
C THR A 7 -9.80 -0.54 11.10
N LYS A 8 -10.01 -0.48 9.78
CA LYS A 8 -9.05 0.01 8.76
C LYS A 8 -8.37 1.34 9.13
N TYR A 9 -9.10 2.27 9.75
CA TYR A 9 -8.61 3.60 10.10
C TYR A 9 -8.10 3.76 11.55
N LYS A 10 -8.08 2.70 12.35
CA LYS A 10 -7.54 2.77 13.73
C LYS A 10 -6.04 3.04 13.72
N ILE A 11 -5.35 2.62 12.66
CA ILE A 11 -3.92 2.83 12.49
C ILE A 11 -3.58 4.31 12.31
N ASP A 12 -4.37 5.07 11.55
CA ASP A 12 -4.15 6.51 11.37
C ASP A 12 -4.10 7.25 12.71
N ARG A 13 -5.07 6.97 13.59
CA ARG A 13 -5.10 7.52 14.95
C ARG A 13 -3.95 7.02 15.82
N ARG A 14 -3.52 5.77 15.64
CA ARG A 14 -2.37 5.23 16.38
C ARG A 14 -1.08 5.92 15.95
N MET A 15 -0.93 6.16 14.64
CA MET A 15 0.19 6.86 14.04
C MET A 15 0.08 8.38 14.14
N GLY A 16 -1.07 8.92 14.53
CA GLY A 16 -1.31 10.37 14.58
C GLY A 16 -1.23 11.04 13.20
N GLU A 17 -1.35 10.26 12.13
CA GLU A 17 -1.11 10.71 10.76
C GLU A 17 -2.14 10.07 9.82
N ASN A 18 -2.50 10.78 8.75
CA ASN A 18 -3.41 10.27 7.73
C ASN A 18 -2.62 9.47 6.68
N ILE A 19 -2.36 8.20 6.97
CA ILE A 19 -1.45 7.33 6.21
C ILE A 19 -1.78 7.28 4.71
N TRP A 20 -3.07 7.36 4.35
CA TRP A 20 -3.54 7.29 2.96
C TRP A 20 -4.05 8.63 2.41
N GLY A 21 -3.92 9.74 3.15
CA GLY A 21 -4.33 11.07 2.71
C GLY A 21 -5.83 11.24 2.48
N ARG A 22 -6.69 10.41 3.09
CA ARG A 22 -8.13 10.44 2.80
C ARG A 22 -8.90 11.46 3.65
N PRO A 23 -9.86 12.20 3.08
CA PRO A 23 -10.70 13.13 3.85
C PRO A 23 -11.47 12.42 4.98
N LYS A 24 -11.87 11.17 4.76
CA LYS A 24 -12.60 10.34 5.72
C LYS A 24 -11.74 9.83 6.90
N SER A 25 -10.43 10.10 6.92
CA SER A 25 -9.59 9.61 8.00
C SER A 25 -10.04 10.18 9.36
N PRO A 26 -10.26 9.33 10.39
CA PRO A 26 -10.64 9.77 11.72
C PRO A 26 -9.62 10.70 12.39
N VAL A 27 -8.35 10.66 11.97
CA VAL A 27 -7.31 11.53 12.52
C VAL A 27 -7.58 13.01 12.22
N ASN A 28 -8.25 13.30 11.10
CA ASN A 28 -8.64 14.66 10.71
C ASN A 28 -9.64 15.30 11.70
N ARG A 29 -10.34 14.49 12.50
CA ARG A 29 -11.27 14.95 13.55
C ARG A 29 -10.79 14.64 14.97
N ARG A 30 -9.94 13.63 15.13
CA ARG A 30 -9.48 13.08 16.42
C ARG A 30 -7.99 12.75 16.30
N ASP A 31 -7.17 13.77 16.49
CA ASP A 31 -5.69 13.76 16.42
C ASP A 31 -5.01 12.93 17.54
N TYR A 32 -5.77 12.48 18.53
CA TYR A 32 -5.29 11.65 19.63
C TYR A 32 -5.42 10.14 19.37
N GLY A 33 -4.64 9.36 20.12
CA GLY A 33 -4.56 7.90 19.99
C GLY A 33 -5.90 7.18 20.23
N PRO A 34 -6.09 5.95 19.72
CA PRO A 34 -7.30 5.17 20.00
C PRO A 34 -7.28 4.61 21.44
N GLY A 35 -8.48 4.39 22.02
CA GLY A 35 -8.67 3.80 23.35
C GLY A 35 -8.86 4.84 24.47
N GLN A 36 -9.21 4.37 25.67
CA GLN A 36 -9.52 5.20 26.84
C GLN A 36 -8.36 6.14 27.24
N HIS A 37 -7.12 5.68 27.07
CA HIS A 37 -5.92 6.47 27.38
C HIS A 37 -5.38 7.26 26.19
N GLY A 38 -6.11 7.30 25.07
CA GLY A 38 -5.65 7.91 23.83
C GLY A 38 -5.35 9.40 23.91
N GLN A 39 -6.06 10.12 24.79
CA GLN A 39 -5.89 11.56 25.06
C GLN A 39 -4.83 11.87 26.12
N ARG A 40 -4.30 10.86 26.83
CA ARG A 40 -3.23 11.10 27.79
C ARG A 40 -1.98 11.59 27.05
N ARG A 41 -1.23 12.50 27.68
CA ARG A 41 0.06 12.96 27.14
C ARG A 41 0.96 11.75 26.90
N LYS A 42 1.46 11.60 25.67
CA LYS A 42 2.40 10.54 25.32
C LYS A 42 3.79 10.95 25.81
N GLY A 43 4.48 10.04 26.49
CA GLY A 43 5.91 10.19 26.78
C GLY A 43 6.75 10.06 25.51
N LYS A 44 8.03 10.42 25.62
CA LYS A 44 9.01 10.20 24.54
C LYS A 44 9.09 8.70 24.22
N LEU A 45 9.02 8.35 22.94
CA LEU A 45 9.22 6.98 22.49
C LEU A 45 10.69 6.59 22.66
N SER A 46 10.94 5.33 23.01
CA SER A 46 12.27 4.74 22.89
C SER A 46 12.64 4.54 21.43
N ASP A 47 13.93 4.40 21.13
CA ASP A 47 14.41 4.19 19.75
C ASP A 47 13.78 2.95 19.10
N TYR A 48 13.64 1.87 19.88
CA TYR A 48 12.90 0.68 19.44
C TYR A 48 11.43 1.01 19.10
N GLY A 49 10.78 1.84 19.93
CA GLY A 49 9.41 2.28 19.70
C GLY A 49 9.25 3.10 18.43
N VAL A 50 10.23 3.96 18.12
CA VAL A 50 10.28 4.76 16.89
C VAL A 50 10.43 3.85 15.67
N GLN A 51 11.41 2.95 15.67
CA GLN A 51 11.65 1.98 14.60
C GLN A 51 10.45 1.03 14.38
N LEU A 52 9.86 0.52 15.47
CA LEU A 52 8.66 -0.32 15.40
C LEU A 52 7.50 0.46 14.77
N ARG A 53 7.32 1.74 15.12
CA ARG A 53 6.26 2.59 14.59
C ARG A 53 6.42 2.80 13.09
N ALA A 54 7.63 3.12 12.62
CA ALA A 54 7.94 3.25 11.19
C ALA A 54 7.59 1.96 10.42
N LYS A 55 8.00 0.80 10.94
CA LYS A 55 7.66 -0.50 10.35
C LYS A 55 6.15 -0.74 10.28
N GLN A 56 5.43 -0.52 11.38
CA GLN A 56 3.99 -0.71 11.41
C GLN A 56 3.26 0.26 10.47
N LYS A 57 3.76 1.50 10.32
CA LYS A 57 3.23 2.50 9.39
C LYS A 57 3.34 1.99 7.95
N LEU A 58 4.54 1.57 7.54
CA LEU A 58 4.81 1.08 6.18
C LEU A 58 4.02 -0.20 5.89
N LYS A 59 4.04 -1.18 6.79
CA LYS A 59 3.27 -2.43 6.66
C LYS A 59 1.76 -2.17 6.56
N GLY A 60 1.27 -1.21 7.34
CA GLY A 60 -0.13 -0.77 7.35
C GLY A 60 -0.53 -0.15 6.02
N PHE A 61 0.29 0.76 5.48
CA PHE A 61 0.05 1.44 4.21
C PHE A 61 -0.25 0.46 3.08
N TYR A 62 0.53 -0.62 2.97
CA TYR A 62 0.36 -1.67 1.95
C TYR A 62 -0.76 -2.68 2.27
N GLY A 63 -1.81 -2.25 2.98
CA GLY A 63 -3.00 -3.03 3.27
C GLY A 63 -2.85 -3.97 4.47
N ASP A 64 -2.00 -3.64 5.45
CA ASP A 64 -1.69 -4.50 6.60
C ASP A 64 -1.21 -5.89 6.14
N ILE A 65 -0.09 -5.92 5.41
CA ILE A 65 0.58 -7.17 5.03
C ILE A 65 0.95 -7.93 6.31
N SER A 66 0.85 -9.26 6.29
CA SER A 66 1.28 -10.07 7.44
C SER A 66 2.76 -9.84 7.76
N GLU A 67 3.11 -9.84 9.04
CA GLU A 67 4.51 -9.64 9.49
C GLU A 67 5.47 -10.62 8.80
N LYS A 68 5.06 -11.89 8.62
CA LYS A 68 5.83 -12.92 7.93
C LYS A 68 6.09 -12.55 6.47
N GLN A 69 5.10 -12.03 5.74
CA GLN A 69 5.27 -11.61 4.34
C GLN A 69 6.11 -10.34 4.24
N PHE A 70 5.91 -9.39 5.14
CA PHE A 70 6.69 -8.15 5.17
C PHE A 70 8.17 -8.43 5.46
N HIS A 71 8.45 -9.25 6.49
CA HIS A 71 9.81 -9.69 6.81
C HIS A 71 10.47 -10.45 5.65
N LYS A 72 9.75 -11.35 4.97
CA LYS A 72 10.27 -12.00 3.74
C LYS A 72 10.61 -11.00 2.64
N THR A 73 9.84 -9.92 2.52
CA THR A 73 10.10 -8.87 1.53
C THR A 73 11.35 -8.08 1.90
N TYR A 74 11.53 -7.79 3.19
CA TYR A 74 12.77 -7.20 3.71
C TYR A 74 13.99 -8.08 3.48
N VAL A 75 13.93 -9.37 3.79
CA VAL A 75 15.06 -10.30 3.55
C VAL A 75 15.44 -10.33 2.07
N GLU A 76 14.44 -10.33 1.18
CA GLU A 76 14.69 -10.25 -0.27
C GLU A 76 15.28 -8.89 -0.67
N ALA A 77 14.85 -7.79 -0.05
CA ALA A 77 15.42 -6.46 -0.29
C ALA A 77 16.88 -6.38 0.15
N ALA A 78 17.21 -6.88 1.34
CA ALA A 78 18.56 -6.88 1.90
C ALA A 78 19.54 -7.78 1.12
N ARG A 79 19.02 -8.80 0.41
CA ARG A 79 19.83 -9.64 -0.49
C ARG A 79 20.20 -8.93 -1.79
N ARG A 80 19.42 -7.94 -2.23
CA ARG A 80 19.67 -7.22 -3.48
C ARG A 80 20.80 -6.22 -3.30
N ARG A 81 21.52 -5.95 -4.39
CA ARG A 81 22.53 -4.90 -4.41
C ARG A 81 21.86 -3.52 -4.34
N GLY A 82 22.56 -2.55 -3.74
CA GLY A 82 22.07 -1.18 -3.57
C GLY A 82 21.46 -0.92 -2.19
N ASP A 83 20.74 0.19 -2.05
CA ASP A 83 20.11 0.57 -0.79
C ASP A 83 18.94 -0.35 -0.42
N THR A 84 18.95 -0.88 0.80
CA THR A 84 17.93 -1.84 1.28
C THR A 84 16.56 -1.19 1.43
N GLY A 85 16.50 0.09 1.82
CA GLY A 85 15.26 0.84 1.96
C GLY A 85 14.59 1.04 0.61
N GLU A 86 15.35 1.52 -0.38
CA GLU A 86 14.92 1.66 -1.77
C GLU A 86 14.43 0.33 -2.35
N ASN A 87 15.23 -0.73 -2.18
CA ASN A 87 14.86 -2.08 -2.61
C ASN A 87 13.57 -2.57 -1.95
N LEU A 88 13.37 -2.31 -0.65
CA LEU A 88 12.16 -2.69 0.07
C LEU A 88 10.93 -1.98 -0.52
N ILE A 89 11.02 -0.68 -0.77
CA ILE A 89 9.92 0.10 -1.35
C ILE A 89 9.60 -0.37 -2.76
N GLY A 90 10.61 -0.50 -3.62
CA GLY A 90 10.41 -1.00 -4.98
C GLY A 90 9.74 -2.38 -4.99
N LEU A 91 10.12 -3.27 -4.07
CA LEU A 91 9.51 -4.59 -3.94
C LEU A 91 8.06 -4.57 -3.43
N LEU A 92 7.71 -3.61 -2.57
CA LEU A 92 6.35 -3.45 -2.05
C LEU A 92 5.43 -2.82 -3.11
N GLU A 93 5.90 -1.81 -3.84
CA GLU A 93 5.15 -1.18 -4.94
C GLU A 93 5.01 -2.10 -6.16
N SER A 94 5.93 -3.05 -6.37
CA SER A 94 5.82 -4.06 -7.44
C SER A 94 4.74 -5.11 -7.18
N ARG A 95 4.04 -5.09 -6.05
CA ARG A 95 2.96 -6.06 -5.78
C ARG A 95 1.73 -5.73 -6.61
N LEU A 96 1.03 -6.76 -7.10
CA LEU A 96 -0.19 -6.59 -7.89
C LEU A 96 -1.26 -5.77 -7.15
N ASP A 97 -1.41 -5.97 -5.83
CA ASP A 97 -2.36 -5.14 -5.07
C ASP A 97 -1.99 -3.65 -5.02
N ALA A 98 -0.69 -3.34 -4.91
CA ALA A 98 -0.19 -1.97 -4.98
C ALA A 98 -0.39 -1.37 -6.38
N VAL A 99 0.00 -2.08 -7.44
CA VAL A 99 -0.18 -1.61 -8.83
C VAL A 99 -1.65 -1.34 -9.16
N VAL A 100 -2.56 -2.25 -8.81
CA VAL A 100 -4.01 -2.07 -9.04
C VAL A 100 -4.57 -0.89 -8.23
N TYR A 101 -4.05 -0.66 -7.02
CA TYR A 101 -4.43 0.49 -6.20
C TYR A 101 -3.90 1.81 -6.78
N ARG A 102 -2.64 1.84 -7.25
CA ARG A 102 -1.99 3.01 -7.86
C ARG A 102 -2.58 3.35 -9.24
N ALA A 103 -2.99 2.35 -10.01
CA ALA A 103 -3.70 2.52 -11.29
C ALA A 103 -5.15 3.02 -11.15
N LYS A 104 -5.63 3.30 -9.92
CA LYS A 104 -6.98 3.78 -9.62
C LYS A 104 -8.12 2.88 -10.09
N PHE A 105 -7.88 1.60 -10.35
CA PHE A 105 -8.96 0.63 -10.64
C PHE A 105 -9.84 0.34 -9.42
N VAL A 106 -9.32 0.60 -8.22
CA VAL A 106 -10.02 0.43 -6.95
C VAL A 106 -9.74 1.58 -6.00
N PRO A 107 -10.70 1.92 -5.13
CA PRO A 107 -10.56 3.10 -4.28
C PRO A 107 -9.54 2.86 -3.17
N THR A 108 -9.43 1.66 -2.60
CA THR A 108 -8.53 1.41 -1.46
C THR A 108 -7.63 0.20 -1.69
N ILE A 109 -6.46 0.19 -1.05
CA ILE A 109 -5.54 -0.97 -1.09
C ILE A 109 -6.22 -2.25 -0.57
N PHE A 110 -7.13 -2.12 0.40
CA PHE A 110 -7.92 -3.24 0.90
C PHE A 110 -8.92 -3.76 -0.12
N ALA A 111 -9.57 -2.87 -0.87
CA ALA A 111 -10.46 -3.23 -1.96
C ALA A 111 -9.68 -3.92 -3.11
N SER A 112 -8.44 -3.49 -3.37
CA SER A 112 -7.54 -4.14 -4.34
C SER A 112 -7.37 -5.63 -4.09
N ARG A 113 -7.11 -6.02 -2.84
CA ARG A 113 -6.95 -7.43 -2.47
C ARG A 113 -8.22 -8.25 -2.72
N GLN A 114 -9.38 -7.71 -2.34
CA GLN A 114 -10.67 -8.39 -2.59
C GLN A 114 -10.93 -8.52 -4.10
N PHE A 115 -10.68 -7.45 -4.84
CA PHE A 115 -10.88 -7.39 -6.29
C PHE A 115 -10.02 -8.41 -7.04
N ILE A 116 -8.75 -8.53 -6.65
CA ILE A 116 -7.82 -9.52 -7.19
C ILE A 116 -8.26 -10.94 -6.80
N ASN A 117 -8.55 -11.20 -5.52
CA ASN A 117 -8.95 -12.53 -5.04
C ASN A 117 -10.22 -13.05 -5.75
N HIS A 118 -11.16 -12.17 -6.07
CA HIS A 118 -12.37 -12.52 -6.82
C HIS A 118 -12.08 -12.77 -8.31
N GLY A 119 -10.88 -12.49 -8.80
CA GLY A 119 -10.43 -12.78 -10.15
C GLY A 119 -10.89 -11.76 -11.18
N HIS A 120 -10.98 -10.49 -10.79
CA HIS A 120 -11.32 -9.39 -11.68
C HIS A 120 -10.12 -8.81 -12.44
N VAL A 121 -8.91 -9.32 -12.22
CA VAL A 121 -7.67 -8.83 -12.81
C VAL A 121 -6.98 -9.91 -13.64
N ASN A 122 -6.50 -9.49 -14.81
CA ASN A 122 -5.62 -10.25 -15.66
C ASN A 122 -4.23 -9.60 -15.67
N VAL A 123 -3.18 -10.41 -15.67
CA VAL A 123 -1.80 -9.97 -15.91
C VAL A 123 -1.33 -10.65 -17.19
N ASN A 124 -0.90 -9.88 -18.18
CA ASN A 124 -0.49 -10.36 -19.50
C ASN A 124 -1.52 -11.31 -20.14
N GLY A 125 -2.80 -10.93 -20.08
CA GLY A 125 -3.92 -11.70 -20.61
C GLY A 125 -4.36 -12.93 -19.77
N ARG A 126 -3.64 -13.26 -18.70
CA ARG A 126 -3.96 -14.40 -17.82
C ARG A 126 -4.60 -13.96 -16.52
N ARG A 127 -5.72 -14.59 -16.16
CA ARG A 127 -6.40 -14.37 -14.87
C ARG A 127 -5.44 -14.60 -13.71
N THR A 128 -5.24 -13.57 -12.89
CA THR A 128 -4.33 -13.62 -11.74
C THR A 128 -5.09 -13.17 -10.50
N ASN A 129 -5.22 -14.08 -9.54
CA ASN A 129 -5.95 -13.86 -8.28
C ASN A 129 -5.03 -13.86 -7.04
N ILE A 130 -3.73 -13.66 -7.25
CA ILE A 130 -2.72 -13.62 -6.20
C ILE A 130 -2.28 -12.16 -6.00
N GLN A 131 -2.75 -11.53 -4.93
CA GLN A 131 -2.43 -10.14 -4.58
C GLN A 131 -0.92 -9.89 -4.35
N SER A 132 -0.19 -10.92 -3.92
CA SER A 132 1.26 -10.85 -3.70
C SER A 132 2.09 -11.18 -4.95
N TYR A 133 1.47 -11.31 -6.12
CA TYR A 133 2.18 -11.42 -7.38
C TYR A 133 3.10 -10.21 -7.55
N ARG A 134 4.37 -10.44 -7.93
CA ARG A 134 5.33 -9.36 -8.16
C ARG A 134 5.34 -9.03 -9.65
N CYS A 135 4.76 -7.89 -10.00
CA CYS A 135 4.81 -7.31 -11.31
C CYS A 135 6.25 -6.98 -11.70
N LYS A 136 6.57 -7.21 -12.96
CA LYS A 136 7.84 -6.82 -13.58
C LYS A 136 7.60 -5.63 -14.50
N PRO A 137 8.62 -4.78 -14.71
CA PRO A 137 8.58 -3.77 -15.76
C PRO A 137 8.12 -4.38 -17.09
N GLY A 138 7.16 -3.74 -17.74
CA GLY A 138 6.51 -4.20 -18.98
C GLY A 138 5.27 -5.08 -18.77
N ASP A 139 4.96 -5.51 -17.54
CA ASP A 139 3.74 -6.27 -17.29
C ASP A 139 2.50 -5.40 -17.57
N VAL A 140 1.53 -6.02 -18.24
CA VAL A 140 0.24 -5.43 -18.57
C VAL A 140 -0.82 -5.96 -17.60
N ILE A 141 -1.41 -5.05 -16.82
CA ILE A 141 -2.45 -5.33 -15.82
C ILE A 141 -3.78 -4.81 -16.37
N GLU A 142 -4.76 -5.70 -16.54
CA GLU A 142 -6.06 -5.38 -17.13
C GLU A 142 -7.21 -5.79 -16.21
N VAL A 143 -8.23 -4.94 -16.13
CA VAL A 143 -9.51 -5.32 -15.52
C VAL A 143 -10.28 -6.20 -16.50
N ARG A 144 -10.75 -7.34 -16.01
CA ARG A 144 -11.54 -8.29 -16.80
C ARG A 144 -12.80 -7.60 -17.34
N GLU A 145 -13.16 -7.89 -18.60
CA GLU A 145 -14.26 -7.24 -19.32
C GLU A 145 -15.57 -7.18 -18.51
N LYS A 146 -15.99 -8.31 -17.94
CA LYS A 146 -17.20 -8.43 -17.10
C LYS A 146 -17.19 -7.55 -15.84
N SER A 147 -16.03 -7.02 -15.48
CA SER A 147 -15.79 -6.30 -14.23
C SER A 147 -15.51 -4.80 -14.46
N LYS A 148 -15.34 -4.37 -15.72
CA LYS A 148 -15.12 -2.95 -16.07
C LYS A 148 -16.32 -2.07 -15.72
N GLN A 149 -17.54 -2.62 -15.82
CA GLN A 149 -18.79 -1.92 -15.52
C GLN A 149 -19.18 -1.96 -14.03
N LEU A 150 -18.32 -2.51 -13.16
CA LEU A 150 -18.59 -2.47 -11.73
C LEU A 150 -18.52 -1.02 -11.25
N VAL A 151 -19.55 -0.60 -10.52
CA VAL A 151 -19.67 0.75 -9.92
C VAL A 151 -18.39 1.13 -9.17
N LEU A 152 -17.81 0.19 -8.41
CA LEU A 152 -16.55 0.38 -7.68
C LEU A 152 -15.40 0.86 -8.57
N VAL A 153 -15.28 0.32 -9.79
CA VAL A 153 -14.20 0.63 -10.73
C VAL A 153 -14.45 2.01 -11.34
N LEU A 154 -15.68 2.26 -11.79
CA LEU A 154 -16.09 3.53 -12.41
C LEU A 154 -15.94 4.71 -11.43
N GLU A 155 -16.42 4.57 -10.20
CA GLU A 155 -16.28 5.59 -9.16
C GLU A 155 -14.80 5.81 -8.81
N SER A 156 -14.00 4.75 -8.72
CA SER A 156 -12.59 4.85 -8.36
C SER A 156 -11.77 5.67 -9.35
N VAL A 157 -12.08 5.55 -10.64
CA VAL A 157 -11.41 6.33 -11.70
C VAL A 157 -11.73 7.82 -11.56
N GLN A 158 -12.95 8.17 -11.17
CA GLN A 158 -13.40 9.56 -11.03
C GLN A 158 -12.89 10.26 -9.77
N LEU A 159 -12.40 9.52 -8.77
CA LEU A 159 -11.87 10.12 -7.54
C LEU A 159 -10.63 10.98 -7.82
N ALA A 160 -10.74 12.28 -7.53
CA ALA A 160 -9.64 13.25 -7.59
C ALA A 160 -8.66 13.14 -6.41
N GLU A 161 -8.91 12.24 -5.44
CA GLU A 161 -8.08 12.13 -4.22
C GLU A 161 -6.64 11.63 -4.48
N ARG A 162 -6.36 11.05 -5.65
CA ARG A 162 -5.07 10.42 -5.97
C ARG A 162 -4.76 10.54 -7.46
N ASP A 163 -3.49 10.78 -7.74
CA ASP A 163 -2.93 10.74 -9.09
C ASP A 163 -2.27 9.39 -9.37
N VAL A 164 -2.16 9.07 -10.65
CA VAL A 164 -1.41 7.91 -11.13
C VAL A 164 0.08 8.31 -11.17
N PRO A 165 0.98 7.57 -10.51
CA PRO A 165 2.40 7.91 -10.52
C PRO A 165 3.07 7.50 -11.84
N ASP A 166 4.17 8.17 -12.19
CA ASP A 166 4.85 8.04 -13.49
C ASP A 166 5.40 6.64 -13.80
N TYR A 167 5.58 5.79 -12.79
CA TYR A 167 6.02 4.40 -12.98
C TYR A 167 4.87 3.45 -13.40
N ILE A 168 3.67 3.99 -13.63
CA ILE A 168 2.52 3.26 -14.15
C ILE A 168 1.87 4.09 -15.26
N GLU A 169 1.79 3.53 -16.45
CA GLU A 169 0.99 4.09 -17.54
C GLU A 169 -0.42 3.49 -17.48
N VAL A 170 -1.47 4.30 -17.53
CA VAL A 170 -2.86 3.81 -17.38
C VAL A 170 -3.75 4.35 -18.48
N ASP A 171 -4.43 3.44 -19.18
CA ASP A 171 -5.60 3.73 -20.01
C ASP A 171 -6.87 3.41 -19.21
N HIS A 172 -7.49 4.46 -18.69
CA HIS A 172 -8.73 4.36 -17.92
C HIS A 172 -9.97 4.01 -18.78
N LYS A 173 -9.93 4.21 -20.11
CA LYS A 173 -11.03 3.80 -20.99
C LYS A 173 -11.02 2.29 -21.18
N GLN A 174 -9.84 1.72 -21.41
CA GLN A 174 -9.67 0.27 -21.56
C GLN A 174 -9.56 -0.46 -20.22
N MET A 175 -9.37 0.27 -19.12
CA MET A 175 -9.07 -0.28 -17.79
C MET A 175 -7.81 -1.17 -17.83
N LYS A 176 -6.76 -0.63 -18.43
CA LYS A 176 -5.47 -1.27 -18.67
C LYS A 176 -4.36 -0.41 -18.09
N ALA A 177 -3.40 -1.04 -17.42
CA ALA A 177 -2.24 -0.39 -16.84
C ALA A 177 -0.98 -1.15 -17.23
N ILE A 178 0.11 -0.42 -17.47
CA ILE A 178 1.43 -0.97 -17.75
C ILE A 178 2.35 -0.54 -16.62
N PHE A 179 2.97 -1.51 -15.96
CA PHE A 179 3.98 -1.22 -14.93
C PHE A 179 5.30 -0.93 -15.65
N THR A 180 5.70 0.34 -15.76
CA THR A 180 6.78 0.75 -16.66
C THR A 180 8.17 0.49 -16.07
N ARG A 181 8.33 0.72 -14.77
CA ARG A 181 9.60 0.54 -14.04
C ARG A 181 9.37 0.27 -12.56
N ILE A 182 10.39 -0.24 -11.89
CA ILE A 182 10.41 -0.31 -10.42
C ILE A 182 10.68 1.12 -9.91
N PRO A 183 9.83 1.69 -9.04
CA PRO A 183 10.02 3.03 -8.52
C PRO A 183 11.12 3.07 -7.45
N ALA A 184 11.83 4.20 -7.39
CA ALA A 184 12.59 4.61 -6.22
C ALA A 184 11.63 5.21 -5.17
N PHE A 185 12.09 5.36 -3.94
CA PHE A 185 11.31 5.89 -2.82
C PHE A 185 10.74 7.28 -3.13
N ALA A 186 11.53 8.15 -3.75
CA ALA A 186 11.12 9.49 -4.12
C ALA A 186 10.01 9.55 -5.17
N ASP A 187 9.87 8.51 -6.01
CA ASP A 187 8.82 8.44 -7.03
C ASP A 187 7.44 8.08 -6.45
N VAL A 188 7.41 7.56 -5.22
CA VAL A 188 6.19 7.02 -4.63
C VAL A 188 5.41 8.13 -3.93
N PRO A 189 4.17 8.44 -4.35
CA PRO A 189 3.38 9.50 -3.74
C PRO A 189 2.76 8.97 -2.44
N TYR A 190 3.50 9.08 -1.34
CA TYR A 190 2.98 8.89 0.00
C TYR A 190 2.34 10.17 0.52
N ALA A 191 1.19 10.05 1.18
CA ALA A 191 0.54 11.18 1.83
C ALA A 191 1.28 11.67 3.09
N VAL A 192 2.18 10.84 3.62
CA VAL A 192 2.93 11.08 4.85
C VAL A 192 4.37 10.65 4.67
N GLN A 193 5.29 11.20 5.47
CA GLN A 193 6.68 10.78 5.44
C GLN A 193 6.82 9.34 5.94
N MET A 194 7.30 8.48 5.05
CA MET A 194 7.69 7.11 5.36
C MET A 194 9.18 7.09 5.68
N GLU A 195 9.58 6.28 6.66
CA GLU A 195 10.97 6.20 7.13
C GLU A 195 11.50 4.77 6.91
N PRO A 196 11.76 4.36 5.65
CA PRO A 196 12.21 2.99 5.35
C PRO A 196 13.54 2.64 6.02
N ASN A 197 14.43 3.62 6.22
CA ASN A 197 15.68 3.47 6.98
C ASN A 197 15.45 2.90 8.39
N LEU A 198 14.47 3.42 9.13
CA LEU A 198 14.13 2.94 10.47
C LEU A 198 13.57 1.50 10.46
N VAL A 199 12.96 1.09 9.34
CA VAL A 199 12.51 -0.29 9.15
C VAL A 199 13.70 -1.23 8.94
N VAL A 200 14.73 -0.78 8.23
CA VAL A 200 15.99 -1.54 8.07
C VAL A 200 16.65 -1.69 9.44
N GLU A 201 16.81 -0.60 10.19
CA GLU A 201 17.39 -0.64 11.53
C GLU A 201 16.60 -1.55 12.49
N PHE A 202 15.27 -1.61 12.36
CA PHE A 202 14.46 -2.50 13.17
C PHE A 202 14.83 -3.97 12.97
N TYR A 203 15.10 -4.37 11.72
CA TYR A 203 15.37 -5.77 11.36
C TYR A 203 16.86 -6.13 11.35
N SER A 204 17.76 -5.16 11.43
CA SER A 204 19.22 -5.40 11.55
C SER A 204 19.67 -5.61 13.00
N ARG A 205 18.74 -5.53 13.96
CA ARG A 205 18.98 -5.85 15.37
C ARG A 205 19.08 -7.35 15.61
#